data_AF-A0A0S2MMB9-F1
#
_entry.id   AF-A0A0S2MMB9-F1
#
_cell.length_a   1.000
_cell.length_b   1.000
_cell.length_c   1.000
_cell.angle_alpha   90.00
_cell.angle_beta   90.00
_cell.angle_gamma   90.00
#
_symmetry.space_group_name_H-M   'P 1'
#
loop_
_entity.id
_entity.type
_entity.pdbx_description
1 polymer ?
#
loop_
_entity_poly.entity_id
_entity_poly.type
_entity_poly.pdbx_seq_one_letter_code
_entity_poly.pdbx_strand_id
1 'polypeptide(L)'
;MKTKNLALTNGIVGLVGGIILLFGGWFVAGGALSDAATGSATSTSGTVALLNILKIAILALGIIALIYYKGDSRVNTAPGVLLIVGGAIALIPFLGWIGGIIAIIGGSLYLAALKNFSRPQQ
;
A
#
# COMPACT_ATOMS: atom_id res chain seq x y z
N MET A 1 -6.26 24.38 4.21
CA MET A 1 -6.07 23.81 2.86
C MET A 1 -5.46 22.43 3.01
N LYS A 2 -6.06 21.39 2.43
CA LYS A 2 -5.50 20.02 2.54
C LYS A 2 -4.20 19.92 1.72
N THR A 3 -3.18 19.29 2.28
CA THR A 3 -1.83 19.31 1.69
C THR A 3 -1.69 18.33 0.52
N LYS A 4 -0.90 18.72 -0.49
CA LYS A 4 -0.55 17.86 -1.63
C LYS A 4 0.41 16.74 -1.23
N ASN A 5 1.23 16.99 -0.21
CA ASN A 5 2.25 16.05 0.27
C ASN A 5 1.61 14.76 0.82
N LEU A 6 0.47 14.83 1.49
CA LEU A 6 -0.19 13.64 2.02
C LEU A 6 -0.70 12.71 0.89
N ALA A 7 -1.21 13.29 -0.20
CA ALA A 7 -1.63 12.54 -1.39
C ALA A 7 -0.44 11.93 -2.13
N LEU A 8 0.70 12.63 -2.19
CA LEU A 8 1.96 12.12 -2.72
C LEU A 8 2.45 10.92 -1.91
N THR A 9 2.54 11.06 -0.59
CA THR A 9 2.99 10.00 0.31
C THR A 9 2.07 8.78 0.22
N ASN A 10 0.75 8.96 0.23
CA ASN A 10 -0.18 7.83 0.09
C ASN A 10 -0.11 7.17 -1.28
N GLY A 11 0.09 7.97 -2.34
CA GLY A 11 0.26 7.41 -3.68
C GLY A 11 1.55 6.62 -3.84
N ILE A 12 2.68 7.14 -3.34
CA ILE A 12 3.98 6.46 -3.38
C ILE A 12 3.95 5.21 -2.51
N VAL A 13 3.46 5.30 -1.26
CA VAL A 13 3.43 4.14 -0.35
C VAL A 13 2.44 3.09 -0.84
N GLY A 14 1.30 3.49 -1.43
CA GLY A 14 0.37 2.56 -2.07
C GLY A 14 0.97 1.87 -3.31
N LEU A 15 1.70 2.60 -4.15
CA LEU A 15 2.33 2.07 -5.36
C LEU A 15 3.53 1.17 -5.02
N VAL A 16 4.53 1.70 -4.31
CA VAL A 16 5.74 0.98 -3.92
C VAL A 16 5.39 -0.18 -2.99
N GLY A 17 4.55 0.07 -1.99
CA GLY A 17 4.10 -0.97 -1.07
C GLY A 17 3.25 -2.04 -1.76
N GLY A 18 2.42 -1.64 -2.73
CA GLY A 18 1.66 -2.58 -3.55
C GLY A 18 2.53 -3.46 -4.45
N ILE A 19 3.60 -2.91 -5.03
CA ILE A 19 4.59 -3.68 -5.81
C ILE A 19 5.31 -4.70 -4.91
N ILE A 20 5.76 -4.27 -3.73
CA ILE A 20 6.41 -5.18 -2.77
C ILE A 20 5.47 -6.30 -2.36
N LEU A 21 4.18 -6.00 -2.14
CA LEU A 21 3.16 -6.99 -1.81
C LEU A 21 2.90 -7.99 -2.96
N LEU A 22 2.98 -7.53 -4.21
CA LEU A 22 2.82 -8.37 -5.40
C LEU A 22 3.90 -9.46 -5.45
N PHE A 23 5.13 -9.11 -5.09
CA PHE A 23 6.25 -10.05 -4.95
C PHE A 23 6.38 -10.65 -3.55
N GLY A 24 5.44 -10.39 -2.64
CA GLY A 24 5.48 -10.83 -1.24
C GLY A 24 5.67 -12.34 -1.09
N GLY A 25 4.97 -13.13 -1.90
CA GLY A 25 5.12 -14.59 -1.90
C GLY A 25 6.52 -15.05 -2.32
N TRP A 26 7.17 -14.33 -3.24
CA TRP A 26 8.53 -14.62 -3.68
C TRP A 26 9.58 -14.23 -2.63
N PHE A 27 9.35 -13.12 -1.90
CA PHE A 27 10.21 -12.72 -0.79
C PHE A 27 10.21 -13.74 0.35
N VAL A 28 9.03 -14.30 0.68
CA VAL A 28 8.92 -15.36 1.69
C VAL A 28 9.59 -16.66 1.20
N ALA A 29 9.40 -17.03 -0.07
CA ALA A 29 10.07 -18.19 -0.66
C ALA A 29 11.60 -18.03 -0.68
N GLY A 30 12.12 -16.84 -1.01
CA GLY A 30 13.55 -16.53 -0.97
C GLY A 30 14.13 -16.54 0.45
N GLY A 31 13.36 -16.06 1.43
CA GLY A 31 13.70 -16.16 2.85
C GLY A 31 13.80 -17.62 3.30
N ALA A 32 12.82 -18.45 2.92
CA ALA A 32 12.80 -19.88 3.24
C ALA A 32 13.96 -20.65 2.57
N LEU A 33 14.32 -20.30 1.34
CA LEU A 33 15.47 -20.89 0.65
C LEU A 33 16.79 -20.57 1.35
N SER A 34 16.95 -19.32 1.80
CA SER A 34 18.13 -18.83 2.51
C SER A 34 18.26 -19.47 3.90
N ASP A 35 17.13 -19.64 4.57
CA ASP A 35 16.99 -20.31 5.86
C ASP A 35 17.29 -21.82 5.75
N ALA A 36 16.84 -22.49 4.68
CA ALA A 36 17.21 -23.87 4.40
C ALA A 36 18.72 -24.06 4.12
N ALA A 37 19.37 -23.09 3.48
CA ALA A 37 20.81 -23.11 3.22
C ALA A 37 21.66 -22.82 4.47
N THR A 38 21.11 -22.11 5.46
CA THR A 38 21.83 -21.67 6.66
C THR A 38 21.40 -22.39 7.94
N GLY A 39 20.39 -23.26 7.88
CA GLY A 39 19.84 -23.96 9.04
C GLY A 39 19.19 -23.05 10.08
N SER A 40 18.82 -21.83 9.69
CA SER A 40 18.19 -20.82 10.56
C SER A 40 16.78 -20.50 10.07
N ALA A 41 15.92 -19.87 10.90
CA ALA A 41 14.56 -19.47 10.50
C ALA A 41 14.35 -17.93 10.50
N THR A 42 15.46 -17.20 10.53
CA THR A 42 15.48 -15.76 10.82
C THR A 42 15.06 -14.95 9.60
N SER A 43 15.40 -15.38 8.39
CA SER A 43 15.18 -14.64 7.15
C SER A 43 13.70 -14.71 6.71
N THR A 44 13.08 -15.88 6.87
CA THR A 44 11.64 -16.08 6.63
C THR A 44 10.82 -15.31 7.63
N SER A 45 11.17 -15.38 8.92
CA SER A 45 10.46 -14.66 9.97
C SER A 45 10.57 -13.14 9.78
N GLY A 46 11.75 -12.63 9.41
CA GLY A 46 11.96 -11.21 9.12
C GLY A 46 11.19 -10.71 7.91
N THR A 47 11.17 -11.47 6.81
CA THR A 47 10.42 -11.10 5.59
C THR A 47 8.90 -11.10 5.82
N VAL A 48 8.37 -12.10 6.53
CA VAL A 48 6.94 -12.14 6.90
C VAL A 48 6.57 -10.98 7.82
N ALA A 49 7.40 -10.67 8.82
CA ALA A 49 7.17 -9.53 9.72
C ALA A 49 7.16 -8.21 8.96
N LEU A 50 8.13 -7.98 8.07
CA LEU A 50 8.20 -6.77 7.23
C LEU A 50 6.97 -6.62 6.34
N LEU A 51 6.54 -7.70 5.67
CA LEU A 51 5.35 -7.67 4.82
C LEU A 51 4.10 -7.37 5.64
N ASN A 52 3.96 -7.92 6.85
CA ASN A 52 2.81 -7.61 7.72
C ASN A 52 2.81 -6.16 8.20
N ILE A 53 3.95 -5.59 8.55
CA ILE A 53 4.06 -4.16 8.90
C ILE A 53 3.65 -3.30 7.70
N LEU A 54 4.10 -3.65 6.48
CA LEU A 54 3.75 -2.92 5.27
C LEU A 54 2.24 -2.95 4.99
N LYS A 55 1.58 -4.10 5.19
CA LYS A 55 0.11 -4.22 5.04
C LYS A 55 -0.63 -3.30 5.99
N ILE A 56 -0.22 -3.30 7.26
CA ILE A 56 -0.81 -2.44 8.29
C ILE A 56 -0.56 -0.97 7.96
N ALA A 57 0.63 -0.62 7.47
CA ALA A 57 0.94 0.75 7.06
C ALA A 57 0.04 1.22 5.91
N ILE A 58 -0.17 0.40 4.87
CA ILE A 58 -1.06 0.72 3.74
C ILE A 58 -2.51 0.88 4.23
N LEU A 59 -2.97 -0.01 5.11
CA LEU A 59 -4.31 0.06 5.71
C LEU A 59 -4.50 1.36 6.51
N ALA A 60 -3.56 1.67 7.40
CA ALA A 60 -3.59 2.88 8.22
C ALA A 60 -3.53 4.15 7.36
N LEU A 61 -2.65 4.17 6.36
CA LEU A 61 -2.54 5.29 5.41
C LEU A 61 -3.83 5.49 4.63
N GLY A 62 -4.51 4.41 4.21
CA GLY A 62 -5.81 4.46 3.57
C GLY A 62 -6.90 5.10 4.46
N ILE A 63 -6.94 4.72 5.75
CA ILE A 63 -7.89 5.29 6.73
C ILE A 63 -7.61 6.78 6.95
N ILE A 64 -6.33 7.14 7.19
CA ILE A 64 -5.91 8.54 7.37
C ILE A 64 -6.27 9.36 6.12
N ALA A 65 -6.03 8.82 4.93
CA ALA A 65 -6.43 9.42 3.66
C ALA A 65 -7.92 9.74 3.60
N LEU A 66 -8.74 8.75 3.96
CA LEU A 66 -10.20 8.83 3.85
C LEU A 66 -10.74 9.92 4.77
N ILE A 67 -10.24 9.99 6.00
CA ILE A 67 -10.65 11.01 6.99
C ILE A 67 -10.09 12.37 6.59
N TYR A 68 -8.81 12.45 6.22
CA TYR A 68 -8.14 13.70 5.89
C TYR A 68 -8.76 14.33 4.65
N TYR A 69 -9.04 13.58 3.58
CA TYR A 69 -9.63 14.09 2.34
C TYR A 69 -11.16 14.10 2.30
N LYS A 70 -11.85 13.66 3.36
CA LYS A 70 -13.31 13.70 3.47
C LYS A 70 -13.89 15.08 3.14
N GLY A 71 -14.77 15.15 2.13
CA GLY A 71 -15.44 16.38 1.70
C GLY A 71 -14.60 17.35 0.84
N ASP A 72 -13.42 16.95 0.37
CA ASP A 72 -12.61 17.76 -0.56
C ASP A 72 -12.71 17.20 -1.98
N SER A 73 -13.18 18.01 -2.94
CA SER A 73 -13.40 17.58 -4.33
C SER A 73 -12.11 17.31 -5.11
N ARG A 74 -10.95 17.70 -4.57
CA ARG A 74 -9.64 17.50 -5.22
C ARG A 74 -9.17 16.05 -5.23
N VAL A 75 -9.60 15.26 -4.24
CA VAL A 75 -9.26 13.84 -4.09
C VAL A 75 -10.56 13.06 -3.95
N ASN A 76 -10.86 12.23 -4.94
CA ASN A 76 -12.01 11.33 -4.89
C ASN A 76 -11.88 10.39 -3.66
N THR A 77 -12.98 9.84 -3.14
CA THR A 77 -12.96 8.89 -2.01
C THR A 77 -12.45 7.50 -2.44
N ALA A 78 -12.54 7.18 -3.74
CA ALA A 78 -12.11 5.91 -4.32
C ALA A 78 -10.67 5.47 -3.99
N PRO A 79 -9.61 6.32 -4.13
CA PRO A 79 -8.23 5.95 -3.81
C PRO A 79 -8.04 5.51 -2.36
N GLY A 80 -8.68 6.20 -1.40
CA GLY A 80 -8.62 5.85 0.01
C GLY A 80 -9.29 4.51 0.30
N VAL A 81 -10.48 4.26 -0.27
CA VAL A 81 -11.18 2.98 -0.14
C VAL A 81 -10.36 1.84 -0.77
N LEU A 82 -9.75 2.05 -1.94
CA LEU A 82 -8.91 1.04 -2.58
C LEU A 82 -7.68 0.69 -1.73
N LEU A 83 -7.03 1.65 -1.07
CA LEU A 83 -5.92 1.33 -0.16
C LEU A 83 -6.40 0.54 1.07
N ILE A 84 -7.58 0.83 1.60
CA ILE A 84 -8.17 0.09 2.72
C ILE A 84 -8.51 -1.35 2.29
N VAL A 85 -9.20 -1.51 1.17
CA VAL A 85 -9.61 -2.83 0.64
C VAL A 85 -8.37 -3.63 0.23
N GLY A 86 -7.38 -3.00 -0.42
CA GLY A 86 -6.12 -3.62 -0.80
C GLY A 86 -5.29 -4.06 0.43
N GLY A 87 -5.20 -3.21 1.45
CA GLY A 87 -4.53 -3.54 2.71
C GLY A 87 -5.23 -4.67 3.48
N ALA A 88 -6.57 -4.66 3.51
CA ALA A 88 -7.36 -5.69 4.19
C ALA A 88 -7.28 -7.05 3.49
N ILE A 89 -7.35 -7.08 2.15
CA ILE A 89 -7.16 -8.32 1.38
C ILE A 89 -5.72 -8.81 1.51
N ALA A 90 -4.74 -7.90 1.58
CA ALA A 90 -3.35 -8.29 1.74
C ALA A 90 -3.03 -8.96 3.09
N LEU A 91 -3.81 -8.69 4.14
CA LEU A 91 -3.73 -9.37 5.45
C LEU A 91 -4.06 -10.86 5.36
N ILE A 92 -4.87 -11.27 4.39
CA ILE A 92 -5.22 -12.68 4.21
C ILE A 92 -4.00 -13.44 3.65
N PRO A 93 -3.52 -14.50 4.34
CA PRO A 93 -2.47 -15.37 3.80
C PRO A 93 -2.88 -15.90 2.42
N PHE A 94 -1.96 -15.95 1.45
CA PHE A 94 -2.19 -16.32 0.03
C PHE A 94 -2.89 -15.29 -0.87
N LEU A 95 -3.64 -14.32 -0.34
CA LEU A 95 -4.25 -13.25 -1.16
C LEU A 95 -3.44 -11.93 -1.14
N GLY A 96 -2.27 -11.95 -0.51
CA GLY A 96 -1.32 -10.82 -0.44
C GLY A 96 -1.06 -10.12 -1.77
N TRP A 97 -0.90 -10.90 -2.84
CA TRP A 97 -0.62 -10.40 -4.19
C TRP A 97 -1.82 -9.67 -4.80
N ILE A 98 -3.05 -10.12 -4.55
CA ILE A 98 -4.29 -9.46 -4.99
C ILE A 98 -4.44 -8.12 -4.26
N GLY A 99 -4.21 -8.13 -2.95
CA GLY A 99 -4.17 -6.89 -2.16
C GLY A 99 -3.10 -5.90 -2.65
N GLY A 100 -1.96 -6.41 -3.09
CA GLY A 100 -0.90 -5.62 -3.75
C GLY A 100 -1.38 -4.94 -5.04
N ILE A 101 -2.07 -5.65 -5.93
CA ILE A 101 -2.64 -5.08 -7.16
C ILE A 101 -3.62 -3.94 -6.83
N ILE A 102 -4.53 -4.17 -5.89
CA ILE A 102 -5.53 -3.17 -5.49
C ILE A 102 -4.84 -1.95 -4.85
N ALA A 103 -3.79 -2.15 -4.06
CA ALA A 103 -2.99 -1.07 -3.50
C ALA A 103 -2.27 -0.25 -4.58
N ILE A 104 -1.75 -0.87 -5.65
CA ILE A 104 -1.17 -0.16 -6.80
C ILE A 104 -2.22 0.70 -7.51
N ILE A 105 -3.42 0.16 -7.72
CA ILE A 105 -4.52 0.92 -8.34
C ILE A 105 -4.91 2.10 -7.43
N GLY A 106 -5.07 1.88 -6.13
CA GLY A 106 -5.34 2.96 -5.16
C GLY A 106 -4.24 4.02 -5.10
N GLY A 107 -2.97 3.60 -5.12
CA GLY A 107 -1.82 4.50 -5.08
C GLY A 107 -1.64 5.32 -6.37
N SER A 108 -1.84 4.69 -7.53
CA SER A 108 -1.82 5.39 -8.83
C SER A 108 -2.97 6.38 -8.98
N LEU A 109 -4.14 6.08 -8.43
CA LEU A 109 -5.26 7.02 -8.35
C LEU A 109 -4.94 8.21 -7.44
N TYR A 110 -4.23 7.99 -6.33
CA TYR A 110 -3.70 9.06 -5.47
C TYR A 110 -2.72 9.95 -6.21
N LEU A 111 -1.78 9.36 -6.96
CA LEU A 111 -0.85 10.10 -7.82
C LEU A 111 -1.57 10.88 -8.92
N ALA A 112 -2.60 10.29 -9.52
CA ALA A 112 -3.41 10.95 -10.54
C ALA A 112 -4.15 12.16 -9.96
N ALA A 113 -4.67 12.07 -8.73
CA ALA A 113 -5.35 13.16 -8.05
C ALA A 113 -4.44 14.36 -7.76
N LEU A 114 -3.11 14.19 -7.73
CA LEU A 114 -2.16 15.31 -7.55
C LEU A 114 -2.28 16.38 -8.62
N LYS A 115 -2.65 16.01 -9.85
CA LYS A 115 -2.85 16.99 -10.93
C LYS A 115 -3.99 17.98 -10.63
N ASN A 116 -4.97 17.57 -9.83
CA ASN A 116 -6.10 18.41 -9.42
C ASN A 116 -5.72 19.45 -8.37
N PHE A 117 -4.58 19.26 -7.70
CA PHE A 117 -4.04 20.26 -6.79
C PHE A 117 -3.22 21.34 -7.50
N SER A 118 -2.78 21.09 -8.74
CA SER A 118 -2.00 22.04 -9.55
C SER A 118 -2.87 22.91 -10.46
N ARG A 119 -4.18 22.62 -10.57
CA ARG A 119 -5.13 23.45 -11.31
C ARG A 119 -5.71 24.55 -10.41
N PRO A 120 -5.62 25.85 -10.79
CA PRO A 120 -6.47 26.88 -10.20
C PRO A 120 -7.94 26.52 -10.48
N GLN A 121 -8.80 26.80 -9.50
CA GLN A 121 -10.21 26.42 -9.51
C GLN A 121 -10.90 27.07 -10.72
N GLN A 122 -11.60 26.26 -11.53
CA GLN A 122 -12.83 26.73 -12.16
C GLN A 122 -13.98 26.32 -11.26
#